data_AF-A0A920RSC8-F1
#
_entry.id   AF-A0A920RSC8-F1
#
_cell.length_a   1.000
_cell.length_b   1.000
_cell.length_c   1.000
_cell.angle_alpha   90.00
_cell.angle_beta   90.00
_cell.angle_gamma   90.00
#
_symmetry.space_group_name_H-M   'P 1'
#
loop_
_entity.id
_entity.type
_entity.pdbx_description
1 polymer ?
#
loop_
_entity_poly.entity_id
_entity_poly.type
_entity_poly.pdbx_seq_one_letter_code
_entity_poly.pdbx_strand_id
1 'polypeptide(L)'
;MTRIPCDADGRIDPETVISALTPDTVLVSVMWANNEVGTINPVIDCAQACHDRGVIFHTDAVRRPVVCRSIAATWPWTALLSAHKIYGPKGIGALIVRRGTRGIRGPPQIEGGGHEAHLRSGTLPVPLVIGFGTACRLAREALESESNRLSGRARDPGRGEFGRGCRVCESTATRPIVSGQVHLGFEGVDGDALLAGLRRIAVSSGSACTTANPKPSHVGRQWVFPKLSAVPAPVRTRTVQHRGGHRGSG
;
A
#
# COMPACT_ATOMS: atom_id res chain seq x y z
N MET A 1 13.43 -8.54 8.90
CA MET A 1 12.49 -7.64 8.19
C MET A 1 12.31 -6.40 9.04
N THR A 2 12.67 -5.23 8.51
CA THR A 2 12.49 -3.93 9.16
C THR A 2 11.20 -3.30 8.68
N ARG A 3 10.40 -2.71 9.58
CA ARG A 3 9.17 -1.98 9.23
C ARG A 3 9.40 -0.49 9.42
N ILE A 4 9.26 0.28 8.36
CA ILE A 4 9.41 1.73 8.37
C ILE A 4 8.09 2.36 8.82
N PRO A 5 8.07 3.19 9.88
CA PRO A 5 6.87 3.93 10.25
C PRO A 5 6.55 4.99 9.19
N CYS A 6 5.28 5.34 9.07
CA CYS A 6 4.87 6.54 8.35
C CYS A 6 4.42 7.62 9.34
N ASP A 7 4.33 8.84 8.86
CA ASP A 7 3.81 9.97 9.62
C ASP A 7 2.30 9.91 9.83
N ALA A 8 1.77 10.91 10.53
CA ALA A 8 0.35 11.03 10.84
C ALA A 8 -0.55 11.28 9.61
N ASP A 9 0.01 11.38 8.40
CA ASP A 9 -0.72 11.44 7.13
C ASP A 9 -0.47 10.19 6.28
N GLY A 10 0.18 9.17 6.82
CA GLY A 10 0.46 7.91 6.13
C GLY A 10 1.57 7.99 5.09
N ARG A 11 2.40 9.05 5.11
CA ARG A 11 3.56 9.23 4.23
C ARG A 11 4.83 8.72 4.90
N ILE A 12 5.66 8.02 4.14
CA ILE A 12 7.01 7.66 4.60
C ILE A 12 8.00 8.78 4.39
N ASP A 13 9.01 8.83 5.24
CA ASP A 13 10.19 9.67 5.07
C ASP A 13 11.31 8.87 4.35
N PRO A 14 11.84 9.34 3.20
CA PRO A 14 12.95 8.70 2.51
C PRO A 14 14.18 8.52 3.39
N GLU A 15 14.51 9.50 4.23
CA GLU A 15 15.70 9.43 5.09
C GLU A 15 15.60 8.30 6.11
N THR A 16 14.39 8.06 6.62
CA THR A 16 14.11 6.90 7.48
C THR A 16 14.31 5.58 6.73
N VAL A 17 13.95 5.49 5.44
CA VAL A 17 14.23 4.30 4.61
C VAL A 17 15.74 4.10 4.45
N ILE A 18 16.46 5.18 4.12
CA ILE A 18 17.91 5.17 3.87
C ILE A 18 18.67 4.75 5.12
N SER A 19 18.32 5.32 6.27
CA SER A 19 18.95 5.04 7.56
C SER A 19 18.73 3.60 8.04
N ALA A 20 17.67 2.94 7.54
CA ALA A 20 17.36 1.56 7.85
C ALA A 20 18.07 0.55 6.94
N LEU A 21 18.78 1.00 5.90
CA LEU A 21 19.55 0.13 5.03
C LEU A 21 20.79 -0.39 5.76
N THR A 22 21.06 -1.67 5.56
CA THR A 22 22.23 -2.37 6.08
C THR A 22 22.97 -3.03 4.91
N PRO A 23 24.24 -3.45 5.10
CA PRO A 23 24.95 -4.24 4.08
C PRO A 23 24.20 -5.51 3.65
N ASP A 24 23.36 -6.08 4.53
CA ASP A 24 22.58 -7.29 4.26
C ASP A 24 21.19 -7.00 3.63
N THR A 25 20.86 -5.74 3.37
CA THR A 25 19.54 -5.38 2.84
C THR A 25 19.45 -5.73 1.36
N VAL A 26 18.63 -6.74 1.03
CA VAL A 26 18.45 -7.22 -0.35
C VAL A 26 17.26 -6.58 -1.07
N LEU A 27 16.23 -6.15 -0.33
CA LEU A 27 14.97 -5.67 -0.89
C LEU A 27 14.36 -4.56 -0.01
N VAL A 28 13.95 -3.48 -0.65
CA VAL A 28 13.04 -2.46 -0.11
C VAL A 28 11.71 -2.54 -0.87
N SER A 29 10.61 -2.51 -0.14
CA SER A 29 9.26 -2.56 -0.70
C SER A 29 8.42 -1.42 -0.13
N VAL A 30 7.99 -0.51 -1.00
CA VAL A 30 7.19 0.66 -0.63
C VAL A 30 6.01 0.78 -1.58
N MET A 31 4.78 0.78 -1.05
CA MET A 31 3.60 1.09 -1.85
C MET A 31 3.65 2.54 -2.34
N TRP A 32 3.29 2.78 -3.60
CA TRP A 32 3.34 4.12 -4.17
C TRP A 32 2.30 5.03 -3.55
N ALA A 33 1.07 4.57 -3.47
CA ALA A 33 0.01 5.30 -2.83
C ALA A 33 -0.68 4.40 -1.81
N ASN A 34 -0.95 4.96 -0.64
CA ASN A 34 -1.57 4.24 0.44
C ASN A 34 -3.00 3.84 0.08
N ASN A 35 -3.32 2.56 0.24
CA ASN A 35 -4.64 2.03 -0.14
C ASN A 35 -5.80 2.58 0.70
N GLU A 36 -5.53 3.11 1.90
CA GLU A 36 -6.51 3.61 2.86
C GLU A 36 -6.64 5.14 2.85
N VAL A 37 -5.52 5.85 3.04
CA VAL A 37 -5.50 7.32 3.09
C VAL A 37 -5.24 7.99 1.75
N GLY A 38 -4.75 7.24 0.75
CA GLY A 38 -4.48 7.73 -0.60
C GLY A 38 -3.18 8.53 -0.73
N THR A 39 -2.49 8.80 0.37
CA THR A 39 -1.21 9.50 0.43
C THR A 39 -0.19 8.88 -0.51
N ILE A 40 0.43 9.72 -1.33
CA ILE A 40 1.47 9.33 -2.26
C ILE A 40 2.82 9.37 -1.54
N ASN A 41 3.54 8.26 -1.57
CA ASN A 41 4.89 8.13 -1.03
C ASN A 41 5.95 8.65 -2.02
N PRO A 42 7.10 9.10 -1.50
CA PRO A 42 8.27 9.51 -2.29
C PRO A 42 9.02 8.32 -2.90
N VAL A 43 8.33 7.53 -3.72
CA VAL A 43 8.88 6.29 -4.30
C VAL A 43 10.12 6.54 -5.15
N ILE A 44 10.17 7.66 -5.89
CA ILE A 44 11.32 7.98 -6.74
C ILE A 44 12.58 8.19 -5.90
N ASP A 45 12.47 8.97 -4.83
CA ASP A 45 13.59 9.27 -3.94
C ASP A 45 14.07 8.00 -3.23
N CYS A 46 13.14 7.17 -2.74
CA CYS A 46 13.49 5.89 -2.13
C CYS A 46 14.13 4.92 -3.14
N ALA A 47 13.63 4.85 -4.37
CA ALA A 47 14.18 3.99 -5.41
C ALA A 47 15.60 4.43 -5.80
N GLN A 48 15.85 5.73 -5.93
CA GLN A 48 17.18 6.27 -6.21
C GLN A 48 18.15 5.92 -5.09
N ALA A 49 17.78 6.13 -3.83
CA ALA A 49 18.66 5.86 -2.72
C ALA A 49 19.01 4.37 -2.55
N CYS A 50 18.08 3.47 -2.94
CA CYS A 50 18.34 2.04 -3.03
C CYS A 50 19.25 1.69 -4.22
N HIS A 51 19.08 2.37 -5.36
CA HIS A 51 19.92 2.24 -6.54
C HIS A 51 21.39 2.52 -6.25
N ASP A 52 21.67 3.63 -5.58
CA ASP A 52 23.03 4.05 -5.24
C ASP A 52 23.75 3.05 -4.33
N ARG A 53 23.00 2.14 -3.68
CA ARG A 53 23.51 1.12 -2.77
C ARG A 53 23.37 -0.31 -3.30
N GLY A 54 22.92 -0.48 -4.55
CA GLY A 54 22.72 -1.80 -5.16
C GLY A 54 21.58 -2.63 -4.54
N VAL A 55 20.66 -2.01 -3.80
CA VAL A 55 19.55 -2.68 -3.11
C VAL A 55 18.33 -2.74 -4.02
N ILE A 56 17.70 -3.91 -4.19
CA ILE A 56 16.50 -4.01 -5.04
C ILE A 56 15.36 -3.20 -4.44
N PHE A 57 14.68 -2.42 -5.27
CA PHE A 57 13.48 -1.68 -4.89
C PHE A 57 12.24 -2.19 -5.64
N HIS A 58 11.20 -2.50 -4.87
CA HIS A 58 9.87 -2.90 -5.31
C HIS A 58 8.83 -1.85 -4.93
N THR A 59 7.87 -1.61 -5.80
CA THR A 59 6.70 -0.79 -5.46
C THR A 59 5.38 -1.42 -5.82
N ASP A 60 4.43 -1.34 -4.89
CA ASP A 60 3.02 -1.55 -5.20
C ASP A 60 2.44 -0.28 -5.83
N ALA A 61 2.23 -0.31 -7.14
CA ALA A 61 1.69 0.81 -7.93
C ALA A 61 0.20 0.64 -8.25
N VAL A 62 -0.51 -0.26 -7.58
CA VAL A 62 -1.92 -0.60 -7.86
C VAL A 62 -2.86 0.62 -7.81
N ARG A 63 -2.59 1.60 -6.94
CA ARG A 63 -3.36 2.87 -6.84
C ARG A 63 -2.84 4.01 -7.72
N ARG A 64 -1.69 3.84 -8.37
CA ARG A 64 -1.11 4.82 -9.30
C ARG A 64 -0.51 4.19 -10.57
N PRO A 65 -1.24 3.31 -11.28
CA PRO A 65 -0.64 2.46 -12.32
C PRO A 65 -0.37 3.18 -13.65
N VAL A 66 -0.99 4.34 -13.90
CA VAL A 66 -0.85 5.10 -15.16
C VAL A 66 0.39 5.99 -15.17
N VAL A 67 0.92 6.31 -13.98
CA VAL A 67 2.14 7.12 -13.83
C VAL A 67 3.40 6.26 -14.05
N CYS A 68 3.23 4.95 -14.29
CA CYS A 68 4.30 3.99 -14.54
C CYS A 68 5.18 4.27 -15.76
N ARG A 69 4.76 5.16 -16.68
CA ARG A 69 5.64 5.57 -17.78
C ARG A 69 6.84 6.40 -17.29
N SER A 70 6.65 7.21 -16.24
CA SER A 70 7.76 7.92 -15.56
C SER A 70 8.66 6.96 -14.80
N ILE A 71 8.08 5.88 -14.26
CA ILE A 71 8.76 4.86 -13.46
C ILE A 71 9.80 4.06 -14.25
N ALA A 72 9.45 3.66 -15.47
CA ALA A 72 10.40 2.95 -16.33
C ALA A 72 11.68 3.80 -16.56
N ALA A 73 11.56 5.12 -16.46
CA ALA A 73 12.67 6.07 -16.51
C ALA A 73 13.31 6.37 -15.13
N THR A 74 12.68 6.04 -13.99
CA THR A 74 13.09 6.45 -12.62
C THR A 74 13.24 5.31 -11.59
N TRP A 75 13.82 4.19 -12.02
CA TRP A 75 14.61 3.27 -11.17
C TRP A 75 13.99 2.20 -10.25
N PRO A 76 12.67 1.99 -10.01
CA PRO A 76 12.28 0.78 -9.30
C PRO A 76 12.51 -0.42 -10.23
N TRP A 77 13.13 -1.45 -9.69
CA TRP A 77 13.41 -2.65 -10.46
C TRP A 77 12.15 -3.49 -10.66
N THR A 78 11.16 -3.37 -9.76
CA THR A 78 9.83 -3.96 -9.96
C THR A 78 8.68 -3.04 -9.57
N ALA A 79 7.55 -3.18 -10.28
CA ALA A 79 6.29 -2.52 -9.93
C ALA A 79 5.09 -3.45 -10.13
N LEU A 80 4.16 -3.49 -9.15
CA LEU A 80 2.92 -4.26 -9.24
C LEU A 80 1.76 -3.41 -9.75
N LEU A 81 0.94 -3.98 -10.62
CA LEU A 81 -0.28 -3.38 -11.18
C LEU A 81 -1.47 -4.32 -11.06
N SER A 82 -2.67 -3.76 -10.95
CA SER A 82 -3.92 -4.51 -10.98
C SER A 82 -4.96 -3.81 -11.86
N ALA A 83 -5.61 -4.58 -12.74
CA ALA A 83 -6.54 -4.01 -13.71
C ALA A 83 -7.81 -3.43 -13.08
N HIS A 84 -8.38 -4.10 -12.08
CA HIS A 84 -9.64 -3.68 -11.46
C HIS A 84 -9.56 -2.37 -10.64
N LYS A 85 -8.36 -1.80 -10.48
CA LYS A 85 -8.16 -0.47 -9.89
C LYS A 85 -8.10 0.66 -10.92
N ILE A 86 -8.17 0.32 -12.20
CA ILE A 86 -8.31 1.24 -13.33
C ILE A 86 -9.47 0.84 -14.23
N TYR A 87 -10.57 0.38 -13.63
CA TYR A 87 -11.79 -0.02 -14.35
C TYR A 87 -11.61 -1.20 -15.33
N GLY A 88 -10.51 -1.95 -15.22
CA GLY A 88 -10.31 -3.20 -15.94
C GLY A 88 -10.93 -4.41 -15.22
N PRO A 89 -10.80 -5.61 -15.81
CA PRO A 89 -11.40 -6.81 -15.24
C PRO A 89 -10.71 -7.25 -13.93
N LYS A 90 -11.46 -7.88 -13.03
CA LYS A 90 -10.91 -8.57 -11.85
C LYS A 90 -10.18 -9.85 -12.29
N GLY A 91 -9.21 -10.30 -11.51
CA GLY A 91 -8.46 -11.54 -11.77
C GLY A 91 -7.26 -11.40 -12.72
N ILE A 92 -6.88 -10.17 -13.09
CA ILE A 92 -5.66 -9.92 -13.87
C ILE A 92 -4.87 -8.72 -13.31
N GLY A 93 -3.55 -8.84 -13.40
CA GLY A 93 -2.58 -7.83 -13.00
C GLY A 93 -1.26 -8.06 -13.72
N ALA A 94 -0.26 -7.24 -13.41
CA ALA A 94 1.07 -7.37 -13.99
C ALA A 94 2.14 -7.04 -12.97
N LEU A 95 3.27 -7.73 -13.08
CA LEU A 95 4.52 -7.37 -12.43
C LEU A 95 5.46 -6.83 -13.51
N ILE A 96 5.76 -5.55 -13.46
CA ILE A 96 6.82 -4.98 -14.28
C ILE A 96 8.14 -5.38 -13.65
N VAL A 97 9.04 -5.99 -14.43
CA VAL A 97 10.41 -6.31 -14.04
C VAL A 97 11.37 -5.62 -14.99
N ARG A 98 12.26 -4.78 -14.47
CA ARG A 98 13.26 -4.09 -15.28
C ARG A 98 14.27 -5.09 -15.86
N ARG A 99 14.50 -5.01 -17.18
CA ARG A 99 15.56 -5.81 -17.85
C ARG A 99 16.93 -5.46 -17.28
N GLY A 100 17.81 -6.46 -17.19
CA GLY A 100 19.18 -6.28 -16.66
C GLY A 100 19.27 -6.31 -15.13
N THR A 101 18.15 -6.47 -14.43
CA THR A 101 18.19 -6.66 -12.97
C THR A 101 18.70 -8.05 -12.63
N ARG A 102 20.00 -8.17 -12.34
CA ARG A 102 20.64 -9.46 -12.02
C ARG A 102 20.07 -10.13 -10.77
N GLY A 103 19.49 -9.37 -9.84
CA GLY A 103 18.96 -9.87 -8.55
C GLY A 103 17.51 -10.37 -8.54
N ILE A 104 16.69 -10.13 -9.58
CA ILE A 104 15.28 -10.59 -9.63
C ILE A 104 15.20 -11.91 -10.39
N ARG A 105 16.04 -12.87 -10.02
CA ARG A 105 16.01 -14.24 -10.54
C ARG A 105 15.82 -15.22 -9.38
N GLY A 106 14.87 -14.90 -8.51
CA GLY A 106 14.41 -15.86 -7.51
C GLY A 106 13.72 -17.07 -8.17
N PRO A 107 13.59 -18.21 -7.47
CA PRO A 107 12.84 -19.33 -7.99
C PRO A 107 11.39 -18.92 -8.28
N PRO A 108 10.79 -19.38 -9.40
CA PRO A 108 9.41 -19.08 -9.70
C PRO A 108 8.49 -19.56 -8.59
N GLN A 109 7.50 -18.75 -8.25
CA GLN A 109 6.45 -19.18 -7.29
C GLN A 109 5.44 -20.13 -7.94
N ILE A 110 5.37 -20.14 -9.27
CA ILE A 110 4.51 -21.04 -10.06
C ILE A 110 5.39 -21.70 -11.11
N GLU A 111 5.57 -23.02 -10.99
CA GLU A 111 6.38 -23.83 -11.89
C GLU A 111 5.57 -24.40 -13.08
N GLY A 112 6.23 -24.69 -14.20
CA GLY A 112 5.61 -25.30 -15.39
C GLY A 112 5.74 -24.55 -16.73
N GLY A 113 6.28 -25.20 -17.76
CA GLY A 113 6.22 -24.75 -19.16
C GLY A 113 6.95 -23.45 -19.52
N GLY A 114 7.59 -22.76 -18.56
CA GLY A 114 8.48 -21.63 -18.83
C GLY A 114 7.82 -20.35 -19.36
N HIS A 115 6.50 -20.21 -19.22
CA HIS A 115 5.75 -19.02 -19.60
C HIS A 115 6.27 -17.75 -18.90
N GLU A 116 6.06 -16.57 -19.51
CA GLU A 116 6.44 -15.26 -18.95
C GLU A 116 7.92 -15.22 -18.51
N ALA A 117 8.83 -15.69 -19.37
CA ALA A 117 10.27 -15.77 -19.11
C ALA A 117 10.63 -16.56 -17.83
N HIS A 118 9.90 -17.66 -17.58
CA HIS A 118 10.00 -18.49 -16.39
C HIS A 118 9.60 -17.81 -15.07
N LEU A 119 8.98 -16.62 -15.09
CA LEU A 119 8.57 -15.91 -13.87
C LEU A 119 7.18 -16.31 -13.41
N ARG A 120 6.28 -16.64 -14.35
CA ARG A 120 4.91 -17.03 -14.06
C ARG A 120 4.44 -18.08 -15.06
N SER A 121 4.38 -19.32 -14.59
CA SER A 121 3.90 -20.45 -15.37
C SER A 121 2.38 -20.46 -15.56
N GLY A 122 1.93 -21.13 -16.62
CA GLY A 122 0.53 -21.32 -16.98
C GLY A 122 0.05 -20.40 -18.10
N THR A 123 -0.94 -20.89 -18.85
CA THR A 123 -1.55 -20.18 -19.98
C THR A 123 -2.10 -18.82 -19.53
N LEU A 124 -1.91 -17.81 -20.38
CA LEU A 124 -2.45 -16.47 -20.13
C LEU A 124 -3.95 -16.44 -20.44
N PRO A 125 -4.78 -15.86 -19.57
CA PRO A 125 -6.20 -15.65 -19.85
C PRO A 125 -6.36 -14.48 -20.84
N VAL A 126 -6.23 -14.77 -22.14
CA VAL A 126 -6.17 -13.78 -23.23
C VAL A 126 -7.25 -12.69 -23.13
N PRO A 127 -8.55 -12.98 -22.86
CA PRO A 127 -9.56 -11.94 -22.73
C PRO A 127 -9.28 -10.95 -21.59
N LEU A 128 -8.76 -11.45 -20.45
CA LEU A 128 -8.41 -10.59 -19.32
C LEU A 128 -7.19 -9.73 -19.64
N VAL A 129 -6.20 -10.28 -20.36
CA VAL A 129 -5.02 -9.53 -20.82
C VAL A 129 -5.43 -8.40 -21.75
N ILE A 130 -6.32 -8.67 -22.72
CA ILE A 130 -6.86 -7.66 -23.63
C ILE A 130 -7.64 -6.58 -22.85
N GLY A 131 -8.50 -7.00 -21.93
CA GLY A 131 -9.27 -6.09 -21.07
C GLY A 131 -8.36 -5.20 -20.22
N PHE A 132 -7.28 -5.74 -19.67
CA PHE A 132 -6.30 -4.96 -18.92
C PHE A 132 -5.54 -3.98 -19.81
N GLY A 133 -5.06 -4.40 -20.98
CA GLY A 133 -4.39 -3.51 -21.93
C GLY A 133 -5.30 -2.34 -22.37
N THR A 134 -6.59 -2.62 -22.59
CA THR A 134 -7.60 -1.62 -22.92
C THR A 134 -7.81 -0.63 -21.77
N ALA A 135 -7.95 -1.14 -20.55
CA ALA A 135 -8.09 -0.31 -19.35
C ALA A 135 -6.88 0.61 -19.14
N CYS A 136 -5.65 0.10 -19.31
CA CYS A 136 -4.44 0.91 -19.27
C CYS A 136 -4.43 2.03 -20.31
N ARG A 137 -4.84 1.74 -21.55
CA ARG A 137 -4.91 2.72 -22.64
C ARG A 137 -5.90 3.85 -22.30
N LEU A 138 -7.13 3.49 -21.93
CA LEU A 138 -8.19 4.45 -21.58
C LEU A 138 -7.80 5.29 -20.36
N ALA A 139 -7.26 4.65 -19.31
CA ALA A 139 -6.83 5.33 -18.10
C ALA A 139 -5.70 6.34 -18.39
N ARG A 140 -4.83 6.07 -19.37
CA ARG A 140 -3.80 7.01 -19.83
C ARG A 140 -4.39 8.20 -20.56
N GLU A 141 -5.33 7.97 -21.47
CA GLU A 141 -5.99 9.03 -22.25
C GLU A 141 -6.80 9.98 -21.35
N ALA A 142 -7.43 9.44 -20.30
CA ALA A 142 -8.29 10.21 -19.40
C ALA A 142 -7.58 10.73 -18.14
N LEU A 143 -6.29 10.42 -17.93
CA LEU A 143 -5.62 10.62 -16.62
C LEU A 143 -5.75 12.06 -16.11
N GLU A 144 -5.42 13.03 -16.96
CA GLU A 144 -5.38 14.44 -16.57
C GLU A 144 -6.79 14.99 -16.32
N SER A 145 -7.71 14.79 -17.27
CA SER A 145 -9.09 15.27 -17.16
C SER A 145 -9.82 14.65 -15.95
N GLU A 146 -9.68 13.33 -15.76
CA GLU A 146 -10.28 12.64 -14.61
C GLU A 146 -9.61 13.01 -13.29
N SER A 147 -8.29 13.20 -13.26
CA SER A 147 -7.61 13.64 -12.04
C SER A 147 -8.09 15.03 -11.62
N ASN A 148 -8.26 15.96 -12.55
CA ASN A 148 -8.78 17.30 -12.26
C ASN A 148 -10.23 17.25 -11.78
N ARG A 149 -11.08 16.49 -12.49
CA ARG A 149 -12.49 16.31 -12.12
C ARG A 149 -12.66 15.69 -10.73
N LEU A 150 -11.92 14.63 -10.44
CA LEU A 150 -11.98 13.92 -9.16
C LEU A 150 -11.38 14.73 -8.02
N SER A 151 -10.26 15.42 -8.25
CA SER A 151 -9.66 16.31 -7.25
C SER A 151 -10.60 17.46 -6.90
N GLY A 152 -11.28 18.05 -7.89
CA GLY A 152 -12.30 19.08 -7.66
C GLY A 152 -13.41 18.60 -6.72
N ARG A 153 -13.92 17.38 -6.94
CA ARG A 153 -14.96 16.77 -6.08
C ARG A 153 -14.46 16.39 -4.69
N ALA A 154 -13.18 16.03 -4.56
CA ALA A 154 -12.59 15.60 -3.30
C ALA A 154 -12.13 16.75 -2.39
N ARG A 155 -12.07 18.00 -2.89
CA ARG A 155 -11.60 19.16 -2.12
C ARG A 155 -12.53 19.55 -0.97
N ASP A 156 -13.83 19.35 -1.13
CA ASP A 156 -14.83 19.66 -0.12
C ASP A 156 -15.81 18.50 0.08
N PRO A 157 -15.42 17.45 0.80
CA PRO A 157 -16.30 16.32 1.07
C PRO A 157 -17.47 16.65 2.02
N GLY A 158 -17.64 17.92 2.42
CA GLY A 158 -18.58 18.34 3.47
C GLY A 158 -17.86 19.02 4.65
N ARG A 159 -16.78 19.77 4.39
CA ARG A 159 -15.93 20.40 5.43
C ARG A 159 -16.68 21.34 6.37
N GLY A 160 -17.89 21.77 6.00
CA GLY A 160 -18.80 22.55 6.85
C GLY A 160 -19.89 21.74 7.58
N GLU A 161 -20.14 20.48 7.21
CA GLU A 161 -21.31 19.72 7.66
C GLU A 161 -20.99 18.68 8.75
N PHE A 162 -19.75 18.20 8.83
CA PHE A 162 -19.39 17.11 9.75
C PHE A 162 -19.17 17.52 11.21
N GLY A 163 -19.33 18.81 11.56
CA GLY A 163 -19.19 19.31 12.94
C GLY A 163 -17.77 19.21 13.52
N ARG A 164 -17.63 19.44 14.83
CA ARG A 164 -16.35 19.32 15.57
C ARG A 164 -16.00 17.83 15.73
N GLY A 165 -14.75 17.46 15.47
CA GLY A 165 -14.22 16.09 15.66
C GLY A 165 -14.02 15.27 14.39
N CYS A 166 -14.40 15.80 13.22
CA CYS A 166 -14.05 15.21 11.93
C CYS A 166 -12.66 15.68 11.47
N ARG A 167 -11.76 14.73 11.23
CA ARG A 167 -10.46 14.95 10.58
C ARG A 167 -10.54 14.50 9.13
N VAL A 168 -10.01 15.31 8.22
CA VAL A 168 -9.94 15.01 6.79
C VAL A 168 -8.48 14.80 6.41
N CYS A 169 -8.17 13.76 5.63
CA CYS A 169 -6.86 13.62 5.02
C CYS A 169 -6.78 14.56 3.81
N GLU A 170 -5.89 15.56 3.88
CA GLU A 170 -5.85 16.64 2.89
C GLU A 170 -4.71 16.46 1.90
N SER A 171 -5.03 16.63 0.62
CA SER A 171 -4.02 16.73 -0.43
C SER A 171 -3.41 18.12 -0.40
N THR A 172 -2.09 18.22 -0.19
CA THR A 172 -1.34 19.48 -0.26
C THR A 172 -0.28 19.40 -1.36
N ALA A 173 0.32 20.55 -1.72
CA ALA A 173 1.39 20.58 -2.72
C ALA A 173 2.58 19.68 -2.34
N THR A 174 2.92 19.60 -1.05
CA THR A 174 4.03 18.80 -0.52
C THR A 174 3.62 17.38 -0.10
N ARG A 175 2.32 17.14 0.11
CA ARG A 175 1.74 15.83 0.45
C ARG A 175 0.54 15.51 -0.45
N PRO A 176 0.78 15.12 -1.71
CA PRO A 176 -0.31 14.81 -2.62
C PRO A 176 -0.99 13.50 -2.22
N ILE A 177 -2.31 13.45 -2.41
CA ILE A 177 -3.16 12.25 -2.27
C ILE A 177 -3.67 11.86 -3.67
N VAL A 178 -3.93 10.57 -3.88
CA VAL A 178 -4.56 10.06 -5.10
C VAL A 178 -5.91 10.75 -5.35
N SER A 179 -6.09 11.27 -6.56
CA SER A 179 -7.31 11.94 -7.00
C SER A 179 -8.56 11.09 -6.72
N GLY A 180 -9.58 11.69 -6.10
CA GLY A 180 -10.86 11.03 -5.83
C GLY A 180 -10.88 10.11 -4.60
N GLN A 181 -9.76 9.98 -3.88
CA GLN A 181 -9.74 9.33 -2.58
C GLN A 181 -9.95 10.35 -1.47
N VAL A 182 -10.93 10.11 -0.62
CA VAL A 182 -11.20 10.90 0.58
C VAL A 182 -11.15 9.96 1.78
N HIS A 183 -10.38 10.33 2.78
CA HIS A 183 -10.32 9.60 4.05
C HIS A 183 -10.74 10.55 5.17
N LEU A 184 -11.77 10.15 5.91
CA LEU A 184 -12.38 10.90 6.99
C LEU A 184 -12.25 10.09 8.28
N GLY A 185 -11.77 10.75 9.34
CA GLY A 185 -11.70 10.20 10.68
C GLY A 185 -12.67 10.94 11.58
N PHE A 186 -13.41 10.23 12.42
CA PHE A 186 -14.37 10.81 13.35
C PHE A 186 -13.96 10.45 14.77
N GLU A 187 -13.47 11.42 15.53
CA GLU A 187 -13.05 11.20 16.91
C GLU A 187 -14.27 11.00 17.82
N GLY A 188 -14.22 9.99 18.69
CA GLY A 188 -15.31 9.69 19.63
C GLY A 188 -16.57 9.08 18.99
N VAL A 189 -16.53 8.73 17.70
CA VAL A 189 -17.65 8.12 16.98
C VAL A 189 -17.42 6.62 16.83
N ASP A 190 -18.44 5.82 17.13
CA ASP A 190 -18.45 4.38 16.86
C ASP A 190 -18.52 4.14 15.34
N GLY A 191 -17.50 3.47 14.80
CA GLY A 191 -17.36 3.24 13.36
C GLY A 191 -18.45 2.35 12.76
N ASP A 192 -18.92 1.35 13.49
CA ASP A 192 -19.95 0.43 13.00
C ASP A 192 -21.32 1.12 12.98
N ALA A 193 -21.61 1.92 14.01
CA ALA A 193 -22.81 2.77 14.04
C ALA A 193 -22.81 3.80 12.91
N LEU A 194 -21.66 4.42 12.63
CA LEU A 194 -21.50 5.35 11.51
C LEU A 194 -21.77 4.65 10.17
N LEU A 195 -21.16 3.50 9.93
CA LEU A 195 -21.37 2.73 8.69
C LEU A 195 -22.83 2.29 8.53
N ALA A 196 -23.49 1.85 9.60
CA ALA A 196 -24.91 1.47 9.58
C ALA A 196 -25.84 2.65 9.25
N GLY A 197 -25.44 3.87 9.60
CA GLY A 197 -26.13 5.11 9.26
C GLY A 197 -25.97 5.54 7.79
N LEU A 198 -24.85 5.19 7.15
CA LEU A 198 -24.50 5.57 5.78
C LEU A 198 -25.19 4.72 4.70
N ARG A 199 -26.52 4.59 4.75
CA ARG A 199 -27.29 3.70 3.85
C ARG A 199 -27.30 4.11 2.37
N ARG A 200 -26.97 5.36 2.08
CA ARG A 200 -27.01 5.92 0.71
C ARG A 200 -25.65 5.94 0.01
N ILE A 201 -24.57 5.56 0.70
CA ILE A 201 -23.21 5.63 0.18
C ILE A 201 -22.48 4.33 0.50
N ALA A 202 -21.88 3.70 -0.51
CA ALA A 202 -21.00 2.57 -0.30
C ALA A 202 -19.59 3.07 0.10
N VAL A 203 -19.18 2.78 1.33
CA VAL A 203 -17.88 3.18 1.90
C VAL A 203 -17.16 2.00 2.55
N SER A 204 -15.89 2.18 2.89
CA SER A 204 -15.07 1.18 3.58
C SER A 204 -14.48 1.80 4.85
N SER A 205 -14.45 1.05 5.95
CA SER A 205 -13.91 1.49 7.26
C SER A 205 -12.39 1.37 7.41
N GLY A 206 -11.66 1.12 6.31
CA GLY A 206 -10.19 0.98 6.34
C GLY A 206 -9.71 -0.39 6.86
N SER A 207 -10.58 -1.26 7.36
CA SER A 207 -10.22 -2.64 7.62
C SER A 207 -10.06 -3.39 6.30
N ALA A 208 -8.82 -3.59 5.85
CA ALA A 208 -8.52 -4.69 4.96
C ALA A 208 -9.17 -5.95 5.55
N CYS A 209 -10.15 -6.50 4.83
CA CYS A 209 -10.97 -7.68 5.13
C CYS A 209 -10.59 -8.43 6.42
N THR A 210 -11.17 -8.07 7.57
CA THR A 210 -10.99 -8.80 8.83
C THR A 210 -12.34 -8.97 9.51
N THR A 211 -12.96 -10.13 9.30
CA THR A 211 -14.30 -10.51 9.79
C THR A 211 -14.35 -10.91 11.27
N ALA A 212 -13.31 -10.67 12.08
CA ALA A 212 -13.25 -11.25 13.43
C ALA A 212 -12.87 -10.31 14.58
N ASN A 213 -12.45 -9.07 14.33
CA ASN A 213 -12.20 -8.09 15.41
C ASN A 213 -12.09 -6.68 14.82
N PRO A 214 -13.01 -5.73 15.11
CA PRO A 214 -12.96 -4.36 14.60
C PRO A 214 -11.87 -3.57 15.34
N LYS A 215 -10.61 -3.92 15.10
CA LYS A 215 -9.48 -3.10 15.50
C LYS A 215 -9.21 -2.10 14.37
N PRO A 216 -8.93 -0.82 14.68
CA PRO A 216 -8.53 0.12 13.66
C PRO A 216 -7.33 -0.44 12.88
N SER A 217 -7.35 -0.21 11.56
CA SER A 217 -6.27 -0.62 10.67
C SER A 217 -4.94 -0.08 11.20
N HIS A 218 -3.83 -0.73 10.81
CA HIS A 218 -2.52 -0.27 11.26
C HIS A 218 -2.25 1.17 10.81
N VAL A 219 -2.72 1.54 9.63
CA VAL A 219 -2.67 2.91 9.09
C VAL A 219 -3.60 3.84 9.86
N GLY A 220 -4.84 3.44 10.12
CA GLY A 220 -5.82 4.22 10.87
C GLY A 220 -5.38 4.52 12.31
N ARG A 221 -4.62 3.61 12.95
CA ARG A 221 -4.01 3.86 14.26
C ARG A 221 -2.98 4.98 14.23
N GLN A 222 -2.13 5.02 13.21
CA GLN A 222 -1.12 6.08 13.06
C GLN A 222 -1.75 7.41 12.63
N TRP A 223 -2.81 7.34 11.82
CA TRP A 223 -3.47 8.51 11.25
C TRP A 223 -4.47 9.18 12.21
N VAL A 224 -5.50 8.47 12.67
CA VAL A 224 -6.57 9.02 13.54
C VAL A 224 -6.11 9.12 14.99
N PHE A 225 -5.29 8.18 15.46
CA PHE A 225 -4.95 8.04 16.87
C PHE A 225 -3.43 8.02 17.15
N PRO A 226 -2.67 9.08 16.79
CA PRO A 226 -1.22 9.10 16.96
C PRO A 226 -0.75 8.85 18.40
N LYS A 227 -1.60 9.11 19.41
CA LYS A 227 -1.33 8.82 20.83
C LYS A 227 -1.48 7.33 21.21
N LEU A 228 -2.25 6.53 20.46
CA LEU A 228 -2.41 5.09 20.68
C LEU A 228 -1.31 4.26 20.01
N SER A 229 -0.52 4.84 19.08
CA SER A 229 0.65 4.17 18.47
C SER A 229 1.88 4.09 19.39
N ALA A 230 1.86 4.76 20.55
CA ALA A 230 2.94 4.73 21.53
C ALA A 230 2.84 3.57 22.54
N VAL A 231 2.15 2.47 22.21
CA VAL A 231 2.16 1.27 23.05
C VAL A 231 3.50 0.55 22.82
N PRO A 232 4.40 0.47 23.83
CA PRO A 232 5.62 -0.31 23.69
C PRO A 232 5.24 -1.76 23.40
N ALA A 233 6.00 -2.41 22.52
CA ALA A 233 5.82 -3.82 22.17
C ALA A 233 5.60 -4.66 23.45
N PRO A 234 4.72 -5.68 23.43
CA PRO A 234 4.50 -6.50 24.60
C PRO A 234 5.85 -7.05 25.06
N VAL A 235 6.24 -6.65 26.27
CA VAL A 235 7.38 -7.19 26.99
C VAL A 235 7.24 -8.70 26.92
N ARG A 236 8.22 -9.38 26.31
CA ARG A 236 8.30 -10.83 26.37
C ARG A 236 8.41 -11.20 27.85
N THR A 237 7.31 -11.64 28.45
CA THR A 237 7.36 -12.37 29.72
C THR A 237 8.17 -13.63 29.45
N ARG A 238 9.44 -13.60 29.88
CA ARG A 238 10.22 -14.82 30.07
C ARG A 238 9.52 -15.60 31.17
N THR A 239 8.77 -16.63 30.79
CA THR A 239 8.40 -17.69 31.73
C THR A 239 9.69 -18.44 32.07
N VAL A 240 10.35 -18.02 33.14
CA VAL A 240 11.33 -18.84 33.86
C VAL A 240 10.57 -19.49 35.00
N GLN A 241 10.34 -20.80 34.90
CA GLN A 241 9.99 -21.71 35.98
C GLN A 241 9.80 -23.10 35.36
N HIS A 242 10.34 -24.21 35.83
CA HIS A 242 11.50 -24.52 36.68
C HIS A 242 11.78 -26.00 36.31
N ARG A 243 13.02 -26.38 36.02
CA ARG A 243 13.38 -27.81 35.91
C ARG A 243 13.30 -28.42 37.31
N GLY A 244 12.22 -29.13 37.59
CA GLY A 244 12.10 -30.01 38.75
C GLY A 244 12.28 -31.45 38.30
N GLY A 245 13.48 -31.99 38.45
CA GLY A 245 13.75 -33.42 38.32
C GLY A 245 14.01 -34.02 39.70
N HIS A 246 13.20 -35.00 40.12
CA HIS A 246 13.57 -36.15 40.97
C HIS A 246 12.31 -37.00 41.21
N ARG A 247 12.30 -38.24 40.70
CA ARG A 247 12.71 -39.53 41.33
C ARG A 247 11.57 -40.14 42.16
N GLY A 248 11.27 -41.40 41.85
CA GLY A 248 10.07 -42.11 42.29
C GLY A 248 10.11 -42.74 43.68
N SER A 249 9.02 -43.43 44.01
CA SER A 249 8.87 -44.66 44.82
C SER A 249 7.43 -44.71 45.35
N GLY A 250 6.79 -45.89 45.27
CA GLY A 250 5.43 -46.15 45.72
C GLY A 250 4.60 -46.84 44.65
#